data_AF-A4GX18-F1
#
_entry.id   AF-A4GX18-F1
#
_cell.length_a   1.000
_cell.length_b   1.000
_cell.length_c   1.000
_cell.angle_alpha   90.00
_cell.angle_beta   90.00
_cell.angle_gamma   90.00
#
_symmetry.space_group_name_H-M   'P 1'
#
loop_
_entity.id
_entity.type
_entity.pdbx_description
1 polymer ?
#
loop_
_entity_poly.entity_id
_entity_poly.type
_entity_poly.pdbx_seq_one_letter_code
_entity_poly.pdbx_strand_id
1 'polypeptide(L)'
;KGKKTAGQVQRRAVSEELFEDMAEVHDQVYNQGSLVRPQHVWEYYFKHKSQPFFATYEENGRVLGYLIYEFAGTAFVIREFITLTQEAQDALYRFVSSHAASFEVIKWTAPSNVFLEYDLAEPSRIQLQLQPYMQARIVNLSAFLKVNGQPEFSARIVDDILPQNNICVGPETDQPEEMTIGAFTARVLRENKAILREYF
;
A
#
# COMPACT_ATOMS: atom_id res chain seq x y z
N LYS A 1 2.50 19.70 7.64
CA LYS A 1 2.55 20.79 6.62
C LYS A 1 1.20 20.80 5.88
N GLY A 2 1.10 21.47 4.75
CA GLY A 2 -0.12 21.57 3.94
C GLY A 2 -0.42 23.02 3.56
N LYS A 3 -0.95 23.24 2.36
CA LYS A 3 -1.20 24.58 1.81
C LYS A 3 -2.56 24.65 1.14
N LYS A 4 -3.02 25.88 0.84
CA LYS A 4 -4.17 26.06 -0.06
C LYS A 4 -3.73 25.74 -1.48
N THR A 5 -4.54 25.00 -2.20
CA THR A 5 -4.36 24.70 -3.63
C THR A 5 -5.58 25.20 -4.41
N ALA A 6 -5.59 24.99 -5.73
CA ALA A 6 -6.69 25.40 -6.59
C ALA A 6 -7.89 24.44 -6.53
N GLY A 7 -7.65 23.15 -6.32
CA GLY A 7 -8.67 22.15 -6.06
C GLY A 7 -9.32 22.24 -4.68
N GLN A 8 -10.20 21.28 -4.40
CA GLN A 8 -11.00 21.24 -3.18
C GLN A 8 -10.92 19.88 -2.51
N VAL A 9 -10.83 19.89 -1.18
CA VAL A 9 -10.99 18.68 -0.37
C VAL A 9 -12.44 18.59 0.08
N GLN A 10 -13.10 17.46 -0.19
CA GLN A 10 -14.48 17.23 0.20
C GLN A 10 -14.62 15.91 0.96
N ARG A 11 -15.37 15.92 2.06
CA ARG A 11 -15.81 14.67 2.69
C ARG A 11 -16.91 14.06 1.82
N ARG A 12 -16.77 12.79 1.46
CA ARG A 12 -17.78 12.07 0.67
C ARG A 12 -18.48 11.02 1.54
N ALA A 13 -19.77 10.83 1.29
CA ALA A 13 -20.50 9.68 1.82
C ALA A 13 -20.18 8.44 0.95
N VAL A 14 -20.28 7.25 1.55
CA VAL A 14 -20.09 6.00 0.82
C VAL A 14 -21.16 5.85 -0.26
N SER A 15 -20.72 5.73 -1.52
CA SER A 15 -21.56 5.55 -2.70
C SER A 15 -20.82 4.70 -3.75
N GLU A 16 -21.54 4.22 -4.76
CA GLU A 16 -20.95 3.48 -5.89
C GLU A 16 -19.98 4.35 -6.69
N GLU A 17 -20.37 5.59 -7.01
CA GLU A 17 -19.52 6.60 -7.65
C GLU A 17 -18.20 6.81 -6.88
N LEU A 18 -18.25 6.85 -5.55
CA LEU A 18 -17.05 6.99 -4.73
C LEU A 18 -16.10 5.79 -4.91
N PHE A 19 -16.61 4.58 -5.09
CA PHE A 19 -15.77 3.40 -5.30
C PHE A 19 -15.09 3.44 -6.66
N GLU A 20 -15.77 3.93 -7.69
CA GLU A 20 -15.19 4.13 -9.02
C GLU A 20 -14.05 5.17 -8.99
N ASP A 21 -14.31 6.34 -8.39
CA ASP A 21 -13.32 7.41 -8.21
C ASP A 21 -12.05 6.89 -7.50
N MET A 22 -12.23 6.13 -6.41
CA MET A 22 -11.10 5.60 -5.63
C MET A 22 -10.37 4.48 -6.37
N ALA A 23 -11.08 3.62 -7.10
CA ALA A 23 -10.47 2.56 -7.89
C ALA A 23 -9.58 3.17 -8.97
N GLU A 24 -10.03 4.22 -9.66
CA GLU A 24 -9.23 4.92 -10.68
C GLU A 24 -7.94 5.51 -10.08
N VAL A 25 -8.03 6.17 -8.92
CA VAL A 25 -6.86 6.73 -8.24
C VAL A 25 -5.92 5.62 -7.74
N HIS A 26 -6.48 4.56 -7.14
CA HIS A 26 -5.70 3.44 -6.61
C HIS A 26 -4.94 2.70 -7.72
N ASP A 27 -5.58 2.46 -8.87
CA ASP A 27 -4.98 1.77 -10.00
C ASP A 27 -3.79 2.54 -10.57
N GLN A 28 -3.80 3.86 -10.51
CA GLN A 28 -2.66 4.69 -10.95
C GLN A 28 -1.43 4.59 -10.03
N VAL A 29 -1.62 4.21 -8.76
CA VAL A 29 -0.52 3.98 -7.81
C VAL A 29 -0.29 2.50 -7.52
N TYR A 30 -0.97 1.62 -8.27
CA TYR A 30 -0.81 0.19 -8.15
C TYR A 30 0.66 -0.20 -8.35
N ASN A 31 1.12 -1.12 -7.52
CA ASN A 31 2.47 -1.66 -7.60
C ASN A 31 2.42 -3.19 -7.49
N GLN A 32 3.54 -3.84 -7.79
CA GLN A 32 3.66 -5.27 -7.59
C GLN A 32 3.45 -5.62 -6.11
N GLY A 33 2.43 -6.42 -5.80
CA GLY A 33 2.09 -6.80 -4.43
C GLY A 33 0.87 -6.08 -3.83
N SER A 34 0.36 -5.03 -4.48
CA SER A 34 -0.96 -4.49 -4.14
C SER A 34 -2.07 -5.48 -4.49
N LEU A 35 -3.12 -5.53 -3.67
CA LEU A 35 -4.36 -6.21 -4.04
C LEU A 35 -4.97 -5.49 -5.26
N VAL A 36 -5.33 -6.24 -6.31
CA VAL A 36 -6.22 -5.72 -7.34
C VAL A 36 -7.61 -5.60 -6.72
N ARG A 37 -8.16 -4.38 -6.65
CA ARG A 37 -9.42 -4.09 -5.96
C ARG A 37 -10.53 -3.81 -6.98
N PRO A 38 -11.19 -4.84 -7.55
CA PRO A 38 -12.41 -4.62 -8.31
C PRO A 38 -13.50 -4.03 -7.42
N GLN A 39 -14.54 -3.44 -8.01
CA GLN A 39 -15.62 -2.75 -7.30
C GLN A 39 -16.19 -3.53 -6.10
N HIS A 40 -16.44 -4.84 -6.24
CA HIS A 40 -16.98 -5.66 -5.16
C HIS A 40 -16.09 -5.73 -3.90
N VAL A 41 -14.77 -5.54 -4.04
CA VAL A 41 -13.83 -5.50 -2.91
C VAL A 41 -14.03 -4.23 -2.10
N TRP A 42 -14.16 -3.08 -2.78
CA TRP A 42 -14.50 -1.81 -2.16
C TRP A 42 -15.84 -1.93 -1.44
N GLU A 43 -16.88 -2.37 -2.15
CA GLU A 43 -18.22 -2.54 -1.57
C GLU A 43 -18.22 -3.43 -0.32
N TYR A 44 -17.57 -4.61 -0.42
CA TYR A 44 -17.54 -5.56 0.68
C TYR A 44 -16.90 -4.96 1.92
N TYR A 45 -15.79 -4.24 1.77
CA TYR A 45 -15.11 -3.63 2.91
C TYR A 45 -16.00 -2.58 3.60
N PHE A 46 -16.58 -1.65 2.83
CA PHE A 46 -17.40 -0.59 3.41
C PHE A 46 -18.75 -1.08 3.96
N LYS A 47 -19.32 -2.14 3.36
CA LYS A 47 -20.59 -2.73 3.82
C LYS A 47 -20.41 -3.64 5.03
N HIS A 48 -19.31 -4.41 5.10
CA HIS A 48 -19.21 -5.54 6.02
C HIS A 48 -17.96 -5.56 6.92
N LYS A 49 -16.90 -4.82 6.60
CA LYS A 49 -15.66 -4.82 7.39
C LYS A 49 -15.50 -3.59 8.27
N SER A 50 -15.66 -2.41 7.70
CA SER A 50 -15.43 -1.15 8.42
C SER A 50 -16.15 0.01 7.73
N GLN A 51 -16.52 1.03 8.50
CA GLN A 51 -17.16 2.25 7.99
C GLN A 51 -16.32 3.50 8.36
N PRO A 52 -15.09 3.63 7.84
CA PRO A 52 -14.28 4.81 8.08
C PRO A 52 -14.86 6.04 7.36
N PHE A 53 -14.38 7.21 7.75
CA PHE A 53 -14.62 8.45 7.02
C PHE A 53 -13.74 8.53 5.78
N PHE A 54 -14.19 9.37 4.85
CA PHE A 54 -13.53 9.54 3.58
C PHE A 54 -13.45 11.02 3.18
N ALA A 55 -12.34 11.42 2.56
CA ALA A 55 -12.22 12.69 1.86
C ALA A 55 -11.50 12.54 0.50
N THR A 56 -12.04 13.14 -0.56
CA THR A 56 -11.39 13.30 -1.87
C THR A 56 -10.67 14.64 -1.95
N TYR A 57 -9.61 14.71 -2.75
CA TYR A 57 -9.17 15.95 -3.37
C TYR A 57 -9.57 15.95 -4.85
N GLU A 58 -10.29 16.99 -5.27
CA GLU A 58 -10.79 17.15 -6.62
C GLU A 58 -10.27 18.44 -7.25
N GLU A 59 -9.79 18.35 -8.49
CA GLU A 59 -9.33 19.49 -9.27
C GLU A 59 -9.68 19.28 -10.75
N ASN A 60 -10.24 20.31 -11.40
CA ASN A 60 -10.67 20.24 -12.81
C ASN A 60 -11.63 19.07 -13.13
N GLY A 61 -12.50 18.73 -12.18
CA GLY A 61 -13.48 17.65 -12.34
C GLY A 61 -12.91 16.24 -12.26
N ARG A 62 -11.69 16.08 -11.71
CA ARG A 62 -11.07 14.76 -11.47
C ARG A 62 -10.68 14.61 -10.02
N VAL A 63 -10.87 13.41 -9.49
CA VAL A 63 -10.30 13.02 -8.20
C VAL A 63 -8.82 12.71 -8.39
N LEU A 64 -7.95 13.43 -7.67
CA LEU A 64 -6.49 13.28 -7.77
C LEU A 64 -5.87 12.77 -6.47
N GLY A 65 -6.68 12.45 -5.47
CA GLY A 65 -6.22 11.87 -4.23
C GLY A 65 -7.35 11.63 -3.27
N TYR A 66 -7.11 10.76 -2.30
CA TYR A 66 -8.06 10.45 -1.26
C TYR A 66 -7.41 10.13 0.08
N LEU A 67 -8.23 10.23 1.11
CA LEU A 67 -7.92 9.92 2.49
C LEU A 67 -9.02 9.05 3.08
N ILE A 68 -8.66 7.86 3.55
CA ILE A 68 -9.51 7.00 4.38
C ILE A 68 -9.02 7.13 5.83
N TYR A 69 -9.91 7.53 6.72
CA TYR A 69 -9.53 7.84 8.10
C TYR A 69 -10.66 7.55 9.09
N GLU A 70 -10.32 7.45 10.37
CA GLU A 70 -11.27 7.29 11.46
C GLU A 70 -10.81 8.01 12.72
N PHE A 71 -11.73 8.12 13.69
CA PHE A 71 -11.46 8.70 14.99
C PHE A 71 -11.53 7.60 16.05
N ALA A 72 -10.43 7.40 16.77
CA ALA A 72 -10.33 6.36 17.79
C ALA A 72 -9.83 6.97 19.11
N GLY A 73 -10.76 7.24 20.02
CA GLY A 73 -10.46 7.93 21.28
C GLY A 73 -9.91 9.33 21.00
N THR A 74 -8.66 9.59 21.43
CA THR A 74 -7.96 10.86 21.22
C THR A 74 -7.10 10.88 19.95
N ALA A 75 -7.19 9.85 19.09
CA ALA A 75 -6.38 9.72 17.88
C ALA A 75 -7.18 9.97 16.59
N PHE A 76 -6.59 10.75 15.68
CA PHE A 76 -6.94 10.76 14.27
C PHE A 76 -6.15 9.63 13.59
N VAL A 77 -6.82 8.62 13.05
CA VAL A 77 -6.16 7.46 12.44
C VAL A 77 -6.32 7.53 10.92
N ILE A 78 -5.21 7.70 10.21
CA ILE A 78 -5.11 7.57 8.77
C ILE A 78 -4.94 6.09 8.44
N ARG A 79 -5.92 5.50 7.76
CA ARG A 79 -5.84 4.13 7.26
C ARG A 79 -5.13 4.09 5.91
N GLU A 80 -5.60 4.91 4.97
CA GLU A 80 -5.02 5.01 3.63
C GLU A 80 -4.94 6.47 3.18
N PHE A 81 -3.83 6.84 2.57
CA PHE A 81 -3.57 8.17 2.03
C PHE A 81 -2.89 8.00 0.68
N ILE A 82 -3.60 8.32 -0.39
CA ILE A 82 -3.09 8.19 -1.77
C ILE A 82 -3.32 9.48 -2.53
N THR A 83 -2.28 9.96 -3.20
CA THR A 83 -2.31 11.19 -3.99
C THR A 83 -1.51 11.04 -5.27
N LEU A 84 -2.06 11.55 -6.37
CA LEU A 84 -1.45 11.53 -7.70
C LEU A 84 -0.64 12.79 -8.00
N THR A 85 -0.89 13.88 -7.26
CA THR A 85 -0.21 15.17 -7.43
C THR A 85 0.27 15.74 -6.09
N GLN A 86 1.26 16.62 -6.16
CA GLN A 86 1.77 17.32 -4.97
C GLN A 86 0.70 18.25 -4.37
N GLU A 87 -0.15 18.83 -5.20
CA GLU A 87 -1.28 19.66 -4.79
C GLU A 87 -2.30 18.86 -4.00
N ALA A 88 -2.63 17.64 -4.45
CA ALA A 88 -3.51 16.74 -3.70
C ALA A 88 -2.92 16.40 -2.33
N GLN A 89 -1.60 16.13 -2.28
CA GLN A 89 -0.89 15.86 -1.03
C GLN A 89 -0.92 17.07 -0.08
N ASP A 90 -0.58 18.27 -0.58
CA ASP A 90 -0.58 19.49 0.21
C ASP A 90 -1.97 19.84 0.76
N ALA A 91 -3.01 19.63 -0.05
CA ALA A 91 -4.39 19.91 0.33
C ALA A 91 -4.91 18.90 1.36
N LEU A 92 -4.64 17.60 1.19
CA LEU A 92 -5.04 16.56 2.15
C LEU A 92 -4.23 16.64 3.44
N TYR A 93 -2.93 16.98 3.40
CA TYR A 93 -2.17 17.30 4.62
C TYR A 93 -2.75 18.50 5.36
N ARG A 94 -3.17 19.53 4.63
CA ARG A 94 -3.88 20.65 5.24
C ARG A 94 -5.18 20.21 5.90
N PHE A 95 -5.96 19.36 5.23
CA PHE A 95 -7.18 18.79 5.78
C PHE A 95 -6.92 18.00 7.07
N VAL A 96 -5.91 17.13 7.11
CA VAL A 96 -5.55 16.42 8.35
C VAL A 96 -5.13 17.42 9.43
N SER A 97 -4.27 18.39 9.09
CA SER A 97 -3.76 19.37 10.07
C SER A 97 -4.84 20.27 10.66
N SER A 98 -5.94 20.54 9.95
CA SER A 98 -7.05 21.34 10.49
C SER A 98 -7.80 20.65 11.63
N HIS A 99 -7.60 19.35 11.81
CA HIS A 99 -8.15 18.57 12.92
C HIS A 99 -7.21 18.49 14.12
N ALA A 100 -5.98 19.03 14.04
CA ALA A 100 -4.95 18.86 15.07
C ALA A 100 -5.36 19.40 16.45
N ALA A 101 -6.27 20.37 16.53
CA ALA A 101 -6.77 20.88 17.81
C ALA A 101 -7.76 19.92 18.51
N SER A 102 -8.31 18.94 17.80
CA SER A 102 -9.31 18.00 18.32
C SER A 102 -8.72 16.66 18.76
N PHE A 103 -7.46 16.39 18.45
CA PHE A 103 -6.81 15.10 18.68
C PHE A 103 -5.43 15.29 19.31
N GLU A 104 -5.06 14.37 20.21
CA GLU A 104 -3.74 14.38 20.84
C GLU A 104 -2.66 13.86 19.90
N VAL A 105 -3.03 12.91 19.03
CA VAL A 105 -2.10 12.23 18.12
C VAL A 105 -2.74 11.95 16.77
N ILE A 106 -1.93 12.07 15.71
CA ILE A 106 -2.26 11.56 14.38
C ILE A 106 -1.46 10.28 14.19
N LYS A 107 -2.14 9.17 13.91
CA LYS A 107 -1.52 7.88 13.61
C LYS A 107 -1.69 7.58 12.13
N TRP A 108 -0.62 7.14 11.48
CA TRP A 108 -0.67 6.74 10.08
C TRP A 108 0.17 5.48 9.87
N THR A 109 -0.49 4.42 9.40
CA THR A 109 0.19 3.25 8.86
C THR A 109 0.45 3.48 7.39
N ALA A 110 1.70 3.77 7.04
CA ALA A 110 2.10 4.05 5.66
C ALA A 110 2.94 2.90 5.09
N PRO A 111 2.96 2.72 3.76
CA PRO A 111 3.97 1.91 3.09
C PRO A 111 5.39 2.32 3.47
N SER A 112 6.31 1.37 3.53
CA SER A 112 7.70 1.59 3.97
C SER A 112 8.53 2.50 3.05
N ASN A 113 8.00 2.86 1.88
CA ASN A 113 8.62 3.78 0.93
C ASN A 113 8.08 5.23 1.04
N VAL A 114 7.21 5.50 2.02
CA VAL A 114 6.77 6.86 2.34
C VAL A 114 7.76 7.48 3.33
N PHE A 115 8.44 8.54 2.91
CA PHE A 115 9.44 9.25 3.71
C PHE A 115 8.82 10.46 4.42
N LEU A 116 7.99 10.18 5.41
CA LEU A 116 7.17 11.17 6.12
C LEU A 116 8.01 12.26 6.81
N GLU A 117 9.24 11.95 7.19
CA GLU A 117 10.19 12.89 7.77
C GLU A 117 10.49 14.11 6.89
N TYR A 118 10.45 13.98 5.56
CA TYR A 118 10.62 15.14 4.66
C TYR A 118 9.37 16.00 4.57
N ASP A 119 8.20 15.41 4.81
CA ASP A 119 6.90 16.05 4.68
C ASP A 119 6.49 16.83 5.94
N LEU A 120 7.15 16.60 7.07
CA LEU A 120 6.86 17.26 8.34
C LEU A 120 7.69 18.53 8.55
N ALA A 121 7.12 19.50 9.26
CA ALA A 121 7.81 20.75 9.61
C ALA A 121 8.79 20.53 10.77
N GLU A 122 8.44 19.65 11.70
CA GLU A 122 9.23 19.28 12.88
C GLU A 122 9.42 17.75 12.90
N PRO A 123 10.31 17.19 12.05
CA PRO A 123 10.49 15.74 11.93
C PRO A 123 11.02 15.08 13.21
N SER A 124 11.63 15.83 14.12
CA SER A 124 12.10 15.29 15.41
C SER A 124 10.97 14.86 16.35
N ARG A 125 9.72 15.24 16.07
CA ARG A 125 8.56 14.94 16.92
C ARG A 125 7.77 13.71 16.50
N ILE A 126 8.07 13.13 15.34
CA ILE A 126 7.40 11.90 14.90
C ILE A 126 8.08 10.68 15.54
N GLN A 127 7.26 9.69 15.92
CA GLN A 127 7.72 8.35 16.23
C GLN A 127 7.47 7.45 15.01
N LEU A 128 8.54 6.96 14.39
CA LEU A 128 8.47 6.01 13.29
C LEU A 128 8.82 4.61 13.80
N GLN A 129 7.98 3.62 13.47
CA GLN A 129 8.24 2.22 13.75
C GLN A 129 7.97 1.39 12.50
N LEU A 130 8.95 0.60 12.08
CA LEU A 130 8.74 -0.42 11.06
C LEU A 130 8.06 -1.64 11.70
N GLN A 131 6.90 -2.00 11.19
CA GLN A 131 6.12 -3.14 11.65
C GLN A 131 6.00 -4.17 10.51
N PRO A 132 6.42 -5.43 10.71
CA PRO A 132 6.09 -6.51 9.79
C PRO A 132 4.56 -6.63 9.67
N TYR A 133 4.05 -6.70 8.44
CA TYR A 133 2.61 -6.73 8.17
C TYR A 133 2.19 -8.02 7.48
N MET A 134 2.27 -8.08 6.15
CA MET A 134 1.88 -9.26 5.39
C MET A 134 3.04 -10.25 5.20
N GLN A 135 2.66 -11.52 5.07
CA GLN A 135 3.53 -12.60 4.63
C GLN A 135 3.07 -13.07 3.26
N ALA A 136 4.01 -13.52 2.43
CA ALA A 136 3.73 -14.07 1.13
C ALA A 136 4.55 -15.35 0.91
N ARG A 137 4.00 -16.26 0.10
CA ARG A 137 4.63 -17.52 -0.24
C ARG A 137 4.28 -17.90 -1.68
N ILE A 138 5.28 -18.25 -2.47
CA ILE A 138 5.07 -18.91 -3.75
C ILE A 138 4.55 -20.34 -3.48
N VAL A 139 3.35 -20.63 -3.96
CA VAL A 139 2.70 -21.94 -3.74
C VAL A 139 3.16 -22.97 -4.79
N ASN A 140 3.16 -22.58 -6.07
CA ASN A 140 3.59 -23.43 -7.18
C ASN A 140 4.72 -22.71 -7.93
N LEU A 141 5.95 -23.12 -7.68
CA LEU A 141 7.14 -22.47 -8.23
C LEU A 141 7.22 -22.60 -9.75
N SER A 142 6.95 -23.78 -10.32
CA SER A 142 6.98 -23.95 -11.78
C SER A 142 5.94 -23.09 -12.50
N ALA A 143 4.74 -22.95 -11.94
CA ALA A 143 3.72 -22.08 -12.50
C ALA A 143 4.09 -20.59 -12.36
N PHE A 144 4.67 -20.21 -11.22
CA PHE A 144 5.16 -18.86 -10.98
C PHE A 144 6.22 -18.44 -12.02
N LEU A 145 7.21 -19.30 -12.28
CA LEU A 145 8.30 -19.04 -13.24
C LEU A 145 7.82 -18.98 -14.69
N LYS A 146 6.75 -19.71 -15.04
CA LYS A 146 6.14 -19.60 -16.39
C LYS A 146 5.57 -18.21 -16.68
N VAL A 147 5.08 -17.53 -15.65
CA VAL A 147 4.48 -16.19 -15.76
C VAL A 147 5.54 -15.09 -15.59
N ASN A 148 6.46 -15.26 -14.63
CA ASN A 148 7.39 -14.22 -14.22
C ASN A 148 8.81 -14.38 -14.79
N GLY A 149 9.09 -15.49 -15.48
CA GLY A 149 10.42 -15.82 -15.98
C GLY A 149 11.34 -16.44 -14.92
N GLN A 150 12.56 -16.76 -15.34
CA GLN A 150 13.62 -17.24 -14.46
C GLN A 150 14.29 -16.05 -13.73
N PRO A 151 14.75 -16.22 -12.49
CA PRO A 151 15.57 -15.23 -11.81
C PRO A 151 16.95 -15.09 -12.49
N GLU A 152 17.62 -13.95 -12.29
CA GLU A 152 18.98 -13.72 -12.79
C GLU A 152 20.06 -14.44 -11.97
N PHE A 153 19.69 -15.00 -10.81
CA PHE A 153 20.57 -15.76 -9.92
C PHE A 153 20.19 -17.25 -9.92
N SER A 154 21.17 -18.11 -9.72
CA SER A 154 20.93 -19.54 -9.63
C SER A 154 20.65 -19.99 -8.20
N ALA A 155 19.57 -20.72 -7.98
CA ALA A 155 19.20 -21.23 -6.66
C ALA A 155 18.65 -22.64 -6.72
N ARG A 156 18.99 -23.45 -5.71
CA ARG A 156 18.38 -24.74 -5.44
C ARG A 156 17.34 -24.55 -4.34
N ILE A 157 16.07 -24.68 -4.69
CA ILE A 157 14.96 -24.39 -3.77
C ILE A 157 14.69 -25.59 -2.88
N VAL A 158 14.48 -25.31 -1.59
CA VAL A 158 14.05 -26.29 -0.58
C VAL A 158 12.69 -25.89 -0.01
N ASP A 159 11.73 -26.80 -0.11
CA ASP A 159 10.37 -26.69 0.39
C ASP A 159 9.94 -28.02 1.04
N ASP A 160 9.94 -28.05 2.38
CA ASP A 160 9.55 -29.22 3.16
C ASP A 160 8.04 -29.49 3.12
N ILE A 161 7.22 -28.48 2.79
CA ILE A 161 5.76 -28.57 2.81
C ILE A 161 5.23 -29.01 1.44
N LEU A 162 5.83 -28.48 0.37
CA LEU A 162 5.43 -28.75 -1.02
C LEU A 162 6.67 -29.21 -1.82
N PRO A 163 7.03 -30.50 -1.74
CA PRO A 163 8.26 -31.03 -2.36
C PRO A 163 8.34 -30.82 -3.87
N GLN A 164 7.21 -30.62 -4.56
CA GLN A 164 7.18 -30.27 -5.98
C GLN A 164 7.88 -28.93 -6.31
N ASN A 165 8.10 -28.06 -5.31
CA ASN A 165 8.85 -26.83 -5.47
C ASN A 165 10.38 -27.04 -5.39
N ASN A 166 10.87 -28.26 -5.09
CA ASN A 166 12.29 -28.56 -4.93
C ASN A 166 12.99 -28.71 -6.29
N ILE A 167 13.21 -27.57 -6.95
CA ILE A 167 13.87 -27.48 -8.27
C ILE A 167 15.02 -26.48 -8.24
N CYS A 168 15.93 -26.57 -9.21
CA CYS A 168 16.88 -25.50 -9.49
C CYS A 168 16.23 -24.45 -10.40
N VAL A 169 16.51 -23.17 -10.13
CA VAL A 169 16.00 -22.01 -10.88
C VAL A 169 17.15 -21.09 -11.28
N GLY A 170 16.94 -20.29 -12.32
CA GLY A 170 17.94 -19.34 -12.84
C GLY A 170 18.96 -19.97 -13.79
N PRO A 171 20.11 -19.31 -14.02
CA PRO A 171 21.15 -19.80 -14.90
C PRO A 171 21.74 -21.14 -14.44
N GLU A 172 22.16 -21.98 -15.40
CA GLU A 172 22.86 -23.24 -15.10
C GLU A 172 24.23 -22.95 -14.46
N THR A 173 24.52 -23.63 -13.36
CA THR A 173 25.79 -23.54 -12.63
C THR A 173 25.99 -24.81 -11.80
N ASP A 174 27.25 -25.16 -11.56
CA ASP A 174 27.63 -26.29 -10.70
C ASP A 174 27.42 -25.98 -9.20
N GLN A 175 27.29 -24.70 -8.83
CA GLN A 175 27.17 -24.27 -7.44
C GLN A 175 25.99 -23.30 -7.23
N PRO A 176 24.74 -23.77 -7.33
CA PRO A 176 23.58 -22.94 -7.06
C PRO A 176 23.46 -22.62 -5.55
N GLU A 177 22.98 -21.43 -5.21
CA GLU A 177 22.71 -21.04 -3.83
C GLU A 177 21.55 -21.89 -3.27
N GLU A 178 21.75 -22.61 -2.17
CA GLU A 178 20.64 -23.33 -1.52
C GLU A 178 19.82 -22.36 -0.67
N MET A 179 18.51 -22.31 -0.89
CA MET A 179 17.62 -21.46 -0.09
C MET A 179 16.21 -22.03 0.03
N THR A 180 15.53 -21.68 1.13
CA THR A 180 14.13 -22.09 1.32
C THR A 180 13.20 -21.36 0.36
N ILE A 181 12.03 -21.95 0.06
CA ILE A 181 10.98 -21.27 -0.73
C ILE A 181 10.57 -19.92 -0.14
N GLY A 182 10.62 -19.76 1.19
CA GLY A 182 10.34 -18.51 1.87
C GLY A 182 11.42 -17.46 1.60
N ALA A 183 12.70 -17.85 1.69
CA ALA A 183 13.82 -16.97 1.37
C ALA A 183 13.80 -16.55 -0.12
N PHE A 184 13.50 -17.49 -1.02
CA PHE A 184 13.31 -17.21 -2.43
C PHE A 184 12.16 -16.22 -2.67
N THR A 185 10.98 -16.47 -2.08
CA THR A 185 9.83 -15.56 -2.18
C THR A 185 10.18 -14.16 -1.69
N ALA A 186 10.84 -14.05 -0.53
CA ALA A 186 11.26 -12.77 0.04
C ALA A 186 12.29 -12.04 -0.82
N ARG A 187 13.19 -12.77 -1.50
CA ARG A 187 14.15 -12.18 -2.44
C ARG A 187 13.46 -11.66 -3.70
N VAL A 188 12.61 -12.48 -4.32
CA VAL A 188 11.83 -12.10 -5.50
C VAL A 188 10.99 -10.86 -5.22
N LEU A 189 10.30 -10.77 -4.09
CA LEU A 189 9.51 -9.59 -3.72
C LEU A 189 10.39 -8.34 -3.53
N ARG A 190 11.57 -8.48 -2.92
CA ARG A 190 12.51 -7.36 -2.73
C ARG A 190 13.08 -6.84 -4.03
N GLU A 191 13.51 -7.73 -4.93
CA GLU A 191 14.07 -7.36 -6.24
C GLU A 191 13.02 -6.64 -7.12
N ASN A 192 11.77 -7.08 -7.02
CA ASN A 192 10.61 -6.46 -7.66
C ASN A 192 10.11 -5.18 -6.95
N LYS A 193 10.75 -4.76 -5.85
CA LYS A 193 10.32 -3.62 -5.01
C LYS A 193 8.84 -3.71 -4.62
N ALA A 194 8.36 -4.94 -4.40
CA ALA A 194 6.97 -5.20 -4.15
C ALA A 194 6.52 -4.61 -2.82
N ILE A 195 5.34 -3.99 -2.78
CA ILE A 195 4.74 -3.47 -1.56
C ILE A 195 3.42 -4.20 -1.33
N LEU A 196 3.44 -5.09 -0.35
CA LEU A 196 2.27 -5.84 0.05
C LEU A 196 1.27 -4.91 0.74
N ARG A 197 0.13 -4.61 0.08
CA ARG A 197 -0.95 -3.78 0.63
C ARG A 197 -2.24 -4.58 0.74
N GLU A 198 -2.84 -4.58 1.94
CA GLU A 198 -4.16 -5.20 2.18
C GLU A 198 -5.27 -4.30 1.61
N TYR A 199 -6.52 -4.71 1.81
CA TYR A 199 -7.75 -3.99 1.54
C TYR A 199 -7.68 -2.48 1.78
N PHE A 200 -7.25 -1.98 2.96
CA PHE A 200 -7.21 -0.56 3.35
C PHE A 200 -6.30 -0.30 4.55
#